data_AF-A0A261S2C5-F1
#
_entry.id   AF-A0A261S2C5-F1
#
_cell.length_a   1.000
_cell.length_b   1.000
_cell.length_c   1.000
_cell.angle_alpha   90.00
_cell.angle_beta   90.00
_cell.angle_gamma   90.00
#
_symmetry.space_group_name_H-M   'P 1'
#
loop_
_entity.id
_entity.type
_entity.pdbx_description
1 polymer ?
#
loop_
_entity_poly.entity_id
_entity_poly.type
_entity_poly.pdbx_seq_one_letter_code
_entity_poly.pdbx_strand_id
1 'polypeptide(L)'
;MLTTPAYAYLIYLVSALALLGLFAVIYSHVTTFDEMALIRAGKGAAALSYCGSLVGFSLTLYSSIATHASYGMFLAWAAGAMVTQIVAYAIAARVIRGMNQAIQENNVAMGGLLGGISLSVGIINAACLT
;
A
#
# COMPACT_ATOMS: atom_id res chain seq x y z
N MET A 1 35.04 4.67 -8.89
CA MET A 1 33.82 4.72 -9.73
C MET A 1 32.91 3.61 -9.26
N LEU A 2 31.86 3.92 -8.48
CA LEU A 2 30.86 2.90 -8.16
C LEU A 2 30.33 2.37 -9.50
N THR A 3 30.44 1.07 -9.68
CA THR A 3 29.96 0.37 -10.87
C THR A 3 28.47 0.72 -11.08
N THR A 4 28.12 1.02 -12.33
CA THR A 4 26.75 1.31 -12.81
C THR A 4 25.60 0.52 -12.15
N PRO A 5 25.73 -0.77 -11.76
CA PRO A 5 24.68 -1.50 -11.04
C PRO A 5 24.39 -1.00 -9.62
N ALA A 6 25.41 -0.59 -8.84
CA ALA A 6 25.21 -0.14 -7.46
C ALA A 6 24.41 1.17 -7.41
N TYR A 7 24.66 2.06 -8.38
CA TYR A 7 23.91 3.29 -8.55
C TYR A 7 22.44 3.04 -8.91
N ALA A 8 22.18 2.14 -9.88
CA ALA A 8 20.82 1.76 -10.24
C ALA A 8 20.07 1.13 -9.07
N TYR A 9 20.71 0.20 -8.34
CA TYR A 9 20.14 -0.40 -7.13
C TYR A 9 19.70 0.65 -6.10
N LEU A 10 20.57 1.62 -5.78
CA LEU A 10 20.26 2.66 -4.81
C LEU A 10 19.09 3.54 -5.26
N ILE A 11 19.04 3.91 -6.54
CA ILE A 11 17.92 4.69 -7.08
C ILE A 11 16.60 3.94 -6.93
N TYR A 12 16.53 2.69 -7.40
CA TYR A 12 15.28 1.92 -7.32
C TYR A 12 14.87 1.66 -5.86
N LEU A 13 15.81 1.32 -4.98
CA LEU A 13 15.53 1.10 -3.57
C LEU A 13 15.00 2.35 -2.88
N VAL A 14 15.71 3.48 -3.01
CA VAL A 14 15.32 4.75 -2.37
C VAL A 14 13.99 5.23 -2.93
N SER A 15 13.78 5.15 -4.25
CA SER A 15 12.52 5.57 -4.86
C SER A 15 11.35 4.67 -4.46
N ALA A 16 11.54 3.35 -4.40
CA ALA A 16 10.50 2.44 -3.93
C ALA A 16 10.13 2.69 -2.46
N LEU A 17 11.12 2.90 -1.59
CA LEU A 17 10.89 3.24 -0.18
C LEU A 17 10.22 4.60 -0.03
N ALA A 18 10.62 5.59 -0.83
CA ALA A 18 10.00 6.91 -0.85
C ALA A 18 8.54 6.84 -1.32
N LEU A 19 8.25 6.05 -2.37
CA LEU A 19 6.90 5.82 -2.85
C LEU A 19 6.04 5.05 -1.84
N LEU A 20 6.60 4.06 -1.16
CA LEU A 20 5.91 3.32 -0.09
C LEU A 20 5.59 4.26 1.09
N GLY A 21 6.53 5.12 1.48
CA GLY A 21 6.32 6.15 2.49
C GLY A 21 5.29 7.21 2.07
N LEU A 22 5.30 7.61 0.79
CA LEU A 22 4.31 8.52 0.24
C LEU A 22 2.92 7.87 0.23
N PHE A 23 2.82 6.60 -0.17
CA PHE A 23 1.57 5.85 -0.10
C PHE A 23 1.05 5.77 1.34
N ALA A 24 1.92 5.44 2.30
CA ALA A 24 1.59 5.44 3.72
C ALA A 24 0.95 6.77 4.17
N VAL A 25 1.58 7.90 3.85
CA VAL A 25 1.07 9.24 4.19
C VAL A 25 -0.25 9.53 3.51
N ILE A 26 -0.36 9.29 2.20
CA ILE A 26 -1.59 9.55 1.44
C ILE A 26 -2.72 8.67 1.95
N TYR A 27 -2.46 7.38 2.16
CA TYR A 27 -3.43 6.42 2.67
C TYR A 27 -3.98 6.88 4.02
N SER A 28 -3.11 7.26 4.96
CA SER A 28 -3.52 7.79 6.27
C SER A 28 -4.28 9.11 6.23
N HIS A 29 -4.11 9.92 5.18
CA HIS A 29 -4.92 11.13 4.98
C HIS A 29 -6.28 10.84 4.33
N VAL A 30 -6.39 9.79 3.53
CA VAL A 30 -7.63 9.39 2.86
C VAL A 30 -8.56 8.62 3.80
N THR A 31 -7.99 7.83 4.70
CA THR A 31 -8.76 7.13 5.73
C THR A 31 -9.33 8.13 6.75
N THR A 32 -10.54 7.86 7.24
CA THR A 32 -11.24 8.76 8.17
C THR A 32 -10.63 8.76 9.58
N PHE A 33 -9.70 7.86 9.87
CA PHE A 33 -9.13 7.67 11.19
C PHE A 33 -7.61 7.66 11.13
N ASP A 34 -6.98 8.19 12.16
CA ASP A 34 -5.52 8.18 12.28
C ASP A 34 -5.04 6.76 12.63
N GLU A 35 -4.57 6.01 11.63
CA GLU A 35 -4.08 4.65 11.87
C GLU A 35 -2.92 4.65 12.84
N MET A 36 -2.01 5.62 12.76
CA MET A 36 -0.84 5.66 13.63
C MET A 36 -1.24 5.92 15.08
N ALA A 37 -2.21 6.78 15.33
CA ALA A 37 -2.76 6.95 16.67
C ALA A 37 -3.44 5.67 17.18
N LEU A 38 -4.25 5.01 16.36
CA LEU A 38 -4.93 3.75 16.74
C LEU A 38 -3.92 2.61 17.00
N ILE A 39 -2.90 2.48 16.15
CA ILE A 39 -1.83 1.49 16.29
C ILE A 39 -1.03 1.75 17.57
N ARG A 40 -0.66 3.01 17.84
CA ARG A 40 0.01 3.40 19.10
C ARG A 40 -0.86 3.15 20.33
N ALA A 41 -2.19 3.23 20.18
CA ALA A 41 -3.15 2.87 21.22
C ALA A 41 -3.38 1.34 21.36
N GLY A 42 -2.63 0.51 20.63
CA GLY A 42 -2.71 -0.95 20.72
C GLY A 42 -3.87 -1.58 19.95
N LYS A 43 -4.51 -0.84 19.03
CA LYS A 43 -5.62 -1.36 18.24
C LYS A 43 -5.12 -2.17 17.04
N GLY A 44 -5.05 -3.49 17.22
CA GLY A 44 -4.63 -4.44 16.19
C GLY A 44 -5.46 -4.41 14.90
N ALA A 45 -6.73 -3.99 14.95
CA ALA A 45 -7.55 -3.86 13.73
C ALA A 45 -6.96 -2.84 12.74
N ALA A 46 -6.56 -1.66 13.25
CA ALA A 46 -5.92 -0.64 12.43
C ALA A 46 -4.57 -1.12 11.89
N ALA A 47 -3.79 -1.82 12.72
CA ALA A 47 -2.51 -2.39 12.31
C ALA A 47 -2.65 -3.41 11.16
N LEU A 48 -3.60 -4.35 11.26
CA LEU A 48 -3.82 -5.36 10.21
C LEU A 48 -4.25 -4.74 8.89
N SER A 49 -5.18 -3.78 8.93
CA SER A 49 -5.63 -3.08 7.73
C SER A 49 -4.48 -2.30 7.08
N TYR A 50 -3.74 -1.54 7.88
CA TYR A 50 -2.68 -0.68 7.40
C TYR A 50 -1.51 -1.52 6.83
N CYS A 51 -1.04 -2.52 7.57
CA CYS A 51 0.00 -3.43 7.10
C CYS A 51 -0.41 -4.19 5.84
N GLY A 52 -1.64 -4.68 5.75
CA GLY A 52 -2.13 -5.36 4.56
C GLY A 52 -2.09 -4.48 3.31
N SER A 53 -2.45 -3.19 3.44
CA SER A 53 -2.36 -2.22 2.34
C SER A 53 -0.92 -1.95 1.91
N LEU A 54 0.01 -1.76 2.87
CA LEU A 54 1.42 -1.52 2.60
C LEU A 54 2.10 -2.70 1.92
N VAL A 55 1.83 -3.93 2.39
CA VAL A 55 2.35 -5.16 1.77
C VAL A 55 1.75 -5.35 0.38
N GLY A 56 0.46 -5.07 0.19
CA GLY A 56 -0.15 -5.10 -1.14
C GLY A 56 0.53 -4.14 -2.13
N PHE A 57 0.80 -2.91 -1.71
CA PHE A 57 1.47 -1.92 -2.55
C PHE A 57 2.94 -2.27 -2.82
N SER A 58 3.66 -2.80 -1.83
CA SER A 58 5.07 -3.20 -2.01
C SER A 58 5.22 -4.32 -3.04
N LEU A 59 4.26 -5.24 -3.14
CA LEU A 59 4.23 -6.25 -4.20
C LEU A 59 4.04 -5.63 -5.59
N THR A 60 3.22 -4.59 -5.69
CA THR A 60 3.06 -3.87 -6.96
C THR A 60 4.34 -3.11 -7.34
N LEU A 61 5.02 -2.49 -6.37
CA LEU A 61 6.33 -1.88 -6.58
C LEU A 61 7.37 -2.91 -7.05
N TYR A 62 7.40 -4.10 -6.43
CA TYR A 62 8.26 -5.20 -6.85
C TYR A 62 8.06 -5.55 -8.33
N SER A 63 6.81 -5.79 -8.75
CA SER A 63 6.51 -6.11 -10.15
C SER A 63 6.90 -4.96 -11.08
N SER A 64 6.58 -3.72 -10.72
CA SER A 64 6.94 -2.55 -11.52
C SER A 64 8.44 -2.39 -11.74
N ILE A 65 9.26 -2.70 -10.73
CA ILE A 65 10.73 -2.67 -10.83
C ILE A 65 11.25 -3.85 -11.66
N ALA A 66 10.66 -5.03 -11.50
CA ALA A 66 11.12 -6.26 -12.14
C ALA A 66 10.88 -6.26 -13.66
N THR A 67 9.77 -5.67 -14.11
CA THR A 67 9.30 -5.83 -15.50
C THR A 67 9.61 -4.64 -16.40
N HIS A 68 9.68 -3.41 -15.86
CA HIS A 68 9.76 -2.23 -16.72
C HIS A 68 11.19 -1.81 -17.05
N ALA A 69 11.42 -1.56 -18.34
CA ALA A 69 12.75 -1.25 -18.89
C ALA A 69 13.26 0.16 -18.56
N SER A 70 12.40 1.08 -18.12
CA SER A 70 12.78 2.47 -17.83
C SER A 70 12.30 2.95 -16.48
N TYR A 71 13.15 3.77 -15.83
CA TYR A 71 12.85 4.38 -14.54
C TYR A 71 11.57 5.24 -14.56
N GLY A 72 11.30 5.93 -15.67
CA GLY A 72 10.08 6.72 -15.83
C GLY A 72 8.81 5.85 -15.87
N MET A 73 8.85 4.69 -16.53
CA MET A 73 7.73 3.76 -16.55
C MET A 73 7.48 3.15 -15.17
N PHE A 74 8.54 2.80 -14.43
CA PHE A 74 8.43 2.38 -13.03
C PHE A 74 7.64 3.41 -12.19
N LEU A 75 8.00 4.69 -12.27
CA LEU A 75 7.30 5.74 -11.51
C LEU A 75 5.82 5.88 -11.93
N ALA A 76 5.53 5.84 -13.23
CA ALA A 76 4.17 5.95 -13.74
C ALA A 76 3.27 4.79 -13.26
N TRP A 77 3.78 3.56 -13.32
CA TRP A 77 3.05 2.39 -12.86
C TRP A 77 2.92 2.31 -11.35
N ALA A 78 3.95 2.72 -10.60
CA ALA A 78 3.86 2.86 -9.15
C ALA A 78 2.79 3.88 -8.74
N ALA A 79 2.70 5.02 -9.44
CA ALA A 79 1.65 6.01 -9.20
C ALA A 79 0.25 5.46 -9.52
N GLY A 80 0.09 4.77 -10.65
CA GLY A 80 -1.17 4.09 -11.00
C GLY A 80 -1.57 3.05 -9.95
N ALA A 81 -0.60 2.27 -9.46
CA ALA A 81 -0.82 1.27 -8.43
C ALA A 81 -1.25 1.87 -7.09
N MET A 82 -0.68 3.01 -6.73
CA MET A 82 -1.06 3.77 -5.54
C MET A 82 -2.53 4.20 -5.62
N VAL A 83 -2.95 4.71 -6.77
CA VAL A 83 -4.36 5.07 -7.02
C VAL A 83 -5.26 3.84 -6.91
N THR A 84 -4.88 2.72 -7.53
CA THR A 84 -5.65 1.46 -7.45
C THR A 84 -5.84 1.01 -6.00
N GLN A 85 -4.82 1.10 -5.16
CA GLN A 85 -4.96 0.73 -3.74
C GLN A 85 -5.90 1.64 -2.97
N ILE A 86 -5.80 2.96 -3.20
CA ILE A 86 -6.70 3.92 -2.56
C ILE A 86 -8.15 3.68 -2.98
N VAL A 87 -8.37 3.40 -4.26
CA VAL A 87 -9.70 3.06 -4.80
C VAL A 87 -10.21 1.75 -4.18
N ALA A 88 -9.36 0.74 -4.03
CA ALA A 88 -9.73 -0.53 -3.41
C ALA A 88 -10.19 -0.34 -1.96
N TYR A 89 -9.44 0.44 -1.17
CA TYR A 89 -9.86 0.83 0.18
C TYR A 89 -11.21 1.56 0.17
N ALA A 90 -11.36 2.58 -0.69
CA ALA A 90 -12.58 3.38 -0.76
C ALA A 90 -13.81 2.53 -1.12
N ILE A 91 -13.66 1.60 -2.06
CA ILE A 91 -14.71 0.64 -2.43
C ILE A 91 -15.02 -0.28 -1.24
N ALA A 92 -14.01 -0.89 -0.61
CA ALA A 92 -14.21 -1.79 0.52
C ALA A 92 -14.90 -1.09 1.70
N ALA A 93 -14.46 0.11 2.06
CA ALA A 93 -15.04 0.92 3.12
C ALA A 93 -16.48 1.36 2.82
N ARG A 94 -16.84 1.53 1.54
CA ARG A 94 -18.20 1.91 1.12
C ARG A 94 -19.14 0.71 1.01
N VAL A 95 -18.65 -0.42 0.51
CA VAL A 95 -19.43 -1.66 0.37
C VAL A 95 -19.69 -2.27 1.74
N ILE A 96 -18.68 -2.29 2.61
CA ILE A 96 -18.78 -2.84 3.96
C ILE A 96 -19.17 -1.71 4.92
N ARG A 97 -20.49 -1.55 5.11
CA ARG A 97 -21.05 -0.54 6.01
C ARG A 97 -20.46 -0.65 7.42
N GLY A 98 -20.06 0.48 7.98
CA GLY A 98 -19.49 0.54 9.34
C GLY A 98 -18.04 0.09 9.44
N MET A 99 -17.35 -0.20 8.33
CA MET A 99 -15.94 -0.63 8.33
C MET A 99 -15.05 0.31 9.16
N ASN A 100 -15.09 1.61 8.89
CA ASN A 100 -14.23 2.58 9.59
C ASN A 100 -14.52 2.63 11.10
N GLN A 101 -15.78 2.52 11.50
CA GLN A 101 -16.17 2.47 12.91
C GLN A 101 -15.67 1.17 13.56
N ALA A 102 -15.80 0.03 12.88
CA ALA A 102 -15.30 -1.25 13.37
C ALA A 102 -13.77 -1.24 13.57
N ILE A 103 -13.01 -0.57 12.71
CA ILE A 103 -11.57 -0.38 12.90
C ILE A 103 -11.29 0.46 14.15
N GLN A 104 -12.02 1.57 14.34
CA GLN A 104 -11.90 2.40 15.53
C GLN A 104 -12.25 1.65 16.82
N GLU A 105 -13.21 0.73 16.78
CA GLU A 105 -13.62 -0.14 17.90
C GLU A 105 -12.69 -1.35 18.11
N ASN A 106 -11.57 -1.42 17.36
CA ASN A 106 -10.59 -2.50 17.42
C ASN A 106 -11.16 -3.89 17.05
N ASN A 107 -12.11 -3.94 16.12
CA ASN A 107 -12.58 -5.20 15.57
C ASN A 107 -11.52 -5.80 14.63
N VAL A 108 -10.68 -6.67 15.20
CA VAL A 108 -9.53 -7.29 14.51
C VAL A 108 -9.95 -8.07 13.28
N ALA A 109 -11.13 -8.70 13.28
CA ALA A 109 -11.63 -9.43 12.11
C ALA A 109 -11.91 -8.50 10.93
N MET A 110 -12.51 -7.33 11.19
CA MET A 110 -12.74 -6.31 10.16
C MET A 110 -11.44 -5.68 9.66
N GLY A 111 -10.47 -5.45 10.56
CA GLY A 111 -9.12 -5.03 10.19
C GLY A 111 -8.39 -6.04 9.31
N GLY A 112 -8.46 -7.32 9.67
CA GLY A 112 -7.91 -8.42 8.88
C GLY A 112 -8.57 -8.55 7.51
N LEU A 113 -9.90 -8.42 7.44
CA LEU A 113 -10.65 -8.44 6.18
C LEU A 113 -10.21 -7.29 5.26
N LEU A 114 -10.16 -6.06 5.76
CA LEU A 114 -9.77 -4.90 4.97
C LEU A 114 -8.30 -4.99 4.51
N GLY A 115 -7.41 -5.42 5.40
CA GLY A 115 -6.01 -5.68 5.07
C GLY A 115 -5.85 -6.79 4.03
N GLY A 116 -6.61 -7.88 4.16
CA GLY A 116 -6.61 -8.99 3.22
C GLY A 116 -7.15 -8.63 1.84
N ILE A 117 -8.21 -7.82 1.77
CA ILE A 117 -8.73 -7.28 0.50
C ILE A 117 -7.65 -6.43 -0.17
N SER A 118 -7.05 -5.50 0.57
CA SER A 118 -6.01 -4.60 0.06
C SER A 118 -4.79 -5.38 -0.43
N LEU A 119 -4.36 -6.41 0.31
CA LEU A 119 -3.27 -7.29 -0.10
C LEU A 119 -3.61 -8.05 -1.39
N SER A 120 -4.81 -8.63 -1.47
CA SER A 120 -5.27 -9.38 -2.65
C SER A 120 -5.32 -8.51 -3.90
N VAL A 121 -5.84 -7.28 -3.77
CA VAL A 121 -5.84 -6.30 -4.87
C VAL A 121 -4.41 -5.93 -5.27
N GLY A 122 -3.53 -5.71 -4.30
CA GLY A 122 -2.11 -5.43 -4.56
C GLY A 122 -1.41 -6.54 -5.35
N ILE A 123 -1.69 -7.81 -5.02
CA ILE A 123 -1.18 -8.99 -5.74
C ILE A 123 -1.70 -9.02 -7.18
N ILE A 124 -3.01 -8.85 -7.37
CA ILE A 124 -3.63 -8.85 -8.71
C ILE A 124 -3.03 -7.71 -9.56
N ASN A 125 -2.92 -6.52 -8.97
CA ASN A 125 -2.37 -5.36 -9.64
C ASN A 125 -0.88 -5.57 -9.98
N ALA A 126 -0.11 -6.20 -9.08
CA ALA A 126 1.27 -6.58 -9.36
C ALA A 126 1.36 -7.52 -10.57
N ALA A 127 0.48 -8.52 -10.68
CA ALA A 127 0.45 -9.43 -11.82
C ALA A 127 0.13 -8.70 -13.15
N CYS A 128 -0.66 -7.63 -13.12
CA CYS A 128 -0.97 -6.83 -14.30
C CYS A 128 0.21 -5.96 -14.80
N LEU A 129 1.28 -5.82 -14.01
CA LEU A 129 2.49 -5.08 -14.36
C LEU A 129 3.64 -5.97 -14.87
N THR A 130 3.41 -7.28 -14.95
CA THR A 130 4.33 -8.28 -15.53
C THR A 130 4.10 -8.41 -17.04
#